data_AF-A0A5E4I901-F1
#
_entry.id   AF-A0A5E4I901-F1
#
_cell.length_a   1.000
_cell.length_b   1.000
_cell.length_c   1.000
_cell.angle_alpha   90.00
_cell.angle_beta   90.00
_cell.angle_gamma   90.00
#
_symmetry.space_group_name_H-M   'P 1'
#
loop_
_entity.id
_entity.type
_entity.pdbx_description
1 polymer ?
#
loop_
_entity_poly.entity_id
_entity_poly.type
_entity_poly.pdbx_seq_one_letter_code
_entity_poly.pdbx_strand_id
1 'polypeptide(L)'
;MFTRIGPTWTQQTKLLASDGTTWDFFGVSVSLSGNTALIGAQNDDDNGQDSGSAYTFIKTGENEPTISDFTWTPSNPKTNQTITFDASTSNHPNGSITLYEWDWNNDGIYEESHTTPTATHSWTQAGNYSVILRVTDNNGVTNTKTITIPLANNPTSPKTPGFELIFVICAIAALIVLWKKKRNV
;
A
#
# COMPACT_ATOMS: atom_id res chain seq x y z
N MET A 1 16.07 -14.79 -19.62
CA MET A 1 16.04 -13.84 -18.47
C MET A 1 15.88 -14.63 -17.18
N PHE A 2 16.68 -14.30 -16.18
CA PHE A 2 16.57 -14.85 -14.83
C PHE A 2 16.31 -13.70 -13.85
N THR A 3 15.49 -13.95 -12.84
CA THR A 3 15.29 -13.04 -11.71
C THR A 3 15.93 -13.66 -10.48
N ARG A 4 16.68 -12.84 -9.73
CA ARG A 4 17.31 -13.26 -8.49
C ARG A 4 16.39 -12.94 -7.32
N ILE A 5 16.00 -13.97 -6.57
CA ILE A 5 15.27 -13.82 -5.30
C ILE A 5 16.17 -14.41 -4.21
N GLY A 6 16.79 -13.54 -3.41
CA GLY A 6 17.81 -13.94 -2.43
C GLY A 6 19.03 -14.60 -3.09
N PRO A 7 19.41 -15.83 -2.71
CA PRO A 7 20.51 -16.56 -3.36
C PRO A 7 20.08 -17.28 -4.65
N THR A 8 18.79 -17.38 -4.94
CA THR A 8 18.26 -18.23 -6.00
C THR A 8 18.04 -17.44 -7.29
N TRP A 9 18.50 -17.99 -8.40
CA TRP A 9 18.17 -17.50 -9.75
C TRP A 9 17.05 -18.35 -10.33
N THR A 10 15.90 -17.71 -10.61
CA THR A 10 14.74 -18.35 -11.24
C THR A 10 14.66 -17.90 -12.69
N GLN A 11 14.58 -18.85 -13.64
CA GLN A 11 14.36 -18.53 -15.05
C GLN A 11 12.95 -17.97 -15.24
N GLN A 12 12.86 -16.74 -15.74
CA GLN A 12 11.57 -16.09 -16.03
C GLN A 12 11.12 -16.33 -17.46
N THR A 13 12.03 -16.12 -18.41
CA THR A 13 11.72 -16.31 -19.84
C THR A 13 12.94 -16.78 -20.60
N LYS A 14 12.71 -17.53 -21.68
CA LYS A 14 13.73 -17.81 -22.70
C LYS A 14 13.44 -16.91 -23.89
N LEU A 15 14.43 -16.14 -24.32
CA LEU A 15 14.32 -15.33 -25.53
C LEU A 15 14.61 -16.23 -26.73
N LEU A 16 13.77 -16.16 -27.75
CA LEU A 16 13.88 -16.89 -29.01
C LEU A 16 13.64 -15.90 -30.15
N ALA A 17 14.28 -16.14 -31.30
CA ALA A 17 13.87 -15.52 -32.55
C ALA A 17 12.39 -15.82 -32.83
N SER A 18 11.65 -14.83 -33.34
CA SER A 18 10.22 -14.98 -33.67
C SER A 18 9.97 -15.89 -34.87
N ASP A 19 10.96 -16.00 -35.73
CA ASP A 19 11.03 -16.66 -37.03
C ASP A 19 12.13 -17.73 -37.08
N GLY A 20 12.91 -17.90 -36.00
CA GLY A 20 14.14 -18.70 -36.01
C GLY A 20 13.95 -20.10 -36.59
N THR A 21 14.74 -20.39 -37.63
CA THR A 21 14.77 -21.68 -38.31
C THR A 21 16.06 -22.44 -38.00
N THR A 22 16.24 -23.60 -38.65
CA THR A 22 17.48 -24.37 -38.45
C THR A 22 18.61 -23.68 -39.17
N TRP A 23 19.76 -23.51 -38.51
CA TRP A 23 20.97 -22.82 -38.99
C TRP A 23 20.96 -21.29 -38.84
N ASP A 24 19.85 -20.70 -38.42
CA ASP A 24 19.81 -19.29 -38.01
C ASP A 24 20.40 -19.19 -36.60
N PHE A 25 21.67 -18.79 -36.51
CA PHE A 25 22.45 -18.79 -35.28
C PHE A 25 22.05 -17.64 -34.34
N PHE A 26 20.78 -17.63 -33.92
CA PHE A 26 20.26 -16.71 -32.92
C PHE A 26 21.06 -16.79 -31.62
N GLY A 27 21.50 -15.63 -31.13
CA GLY A 27 22.29 -15.53 -29.91
C GLY A 27 23.80 -15.55 -30.11
N VAL A 28 24.30 -15.55 -31.36
CA VAL A 28 25.75 -15.50 -31.66
C VAL A 28 26.42 -14.22 -31.12
N SER A 29 25.66 -13.12 -31.06
CA SER A 29 26.10 -11.85 -30.50
C SER A 29 24.98 -11.20 -29.70
N VAL A 30 25.33 -10.62 -28.54
CA VAL A 30 24.37 -9.94 -27.65
C VAL A 30 24.95 -8.59 -27.22
N SER A 31 24.12 -7.56 -27.27
CA SER A 31 24.39 -6.25 -26.67
C SER A 31 23.24 -5.86 -25.74
N LEU A 32 23.57 -5.18 -24.64
CA LEU A 32 22.62 -4.71 -23.64
C LEU A 32 22.83 -3.22 -23.41
N SER A 33 21.74 -2.45 -23.42
CA SER A 33 21.73 -1.04 -23.03
C SER A 33 20.42 -0.71 -22.34
N GLY A 34 20.49 -0.29 -21.08
CA GLY A 34 19.30 -0.04 -20.25
C GLY A 34 18.36 -1.25 -20.24
N ASN A 35 17.13 -1.04 -20.69
CA ASN A 35 16.09 -2.07 -20.78
C ASN A 35 16.07 -2.79 -22.14
N THR A 36 16.99 -2.51 -23.04
CA THR A 36 17.02 -3.08 -24.39
C THR A 36 18.13 -4.11 -24.53
N ALA A 37 17.77 -5.28 -25.06
CA ALA A 37 18.70 -6.27 -25.55
C ALA A 37 18.62 -6.34 -27.08
N LEU A 38 19.77 -6.29 -27.75
CA LEU A 38 19.89 -6.57 -29.17
C LEU A 38 20.60 -7.91 -29.34
N ILE A 39 19.97 -8.84 -30.06
CA ILE A 39 20.48 -10.19 -30.28
C ILE A 39 20.63 -10.41 -31.78
N GLY A 40 21.83 -10.80 -32.21
CA GLY A 40 22.07 -11.18 -33.60
C GLY A 40 21.73 -12.64 -33.87
N ALA A 41 21.16 -12.92 -35.05
CA ALA A 41 21.12 -14.25 -35.65
C ALA A 41 21.94 -14.21 -36.93
N GLN A 42 23.17 -14.71 -36.85
CA GLN A 42 23.97 -14.92 -38.05
C GLN A 42 23.34 -16.04 -38.88
N ASN A 43 23.44 -15.95 -40.19
CA ASN A 43 22.93 -16.91 -41.17
C ASN A 43 21.41 -16.96 -41.36
N ASP A 44 20.66 -16.10 -40.68
CA ASP A 44 19.24 -15.95 -40.97
C ASP A 44 19.05 -15.53 -42.45
N ASP A 45 18.35 -16.38 -43.20
CA ASP A 45 18.23 -16.28 -44.65
C ASP A 45 16.87 -15.75 -45.15
N ASP A 46 16.04 -15.26 -44.23
CA ASP A 46 14.72 -14.69 -44.52
C ASP A 46 14.75 -13.55 -45.55
N ASN A 47 15.88 -12.84 -45.66
CA ASN A 47 16.09 -11.77 -46.64
C ASN A 47 17.28 -12.02 -47.60
N GLY A 48 17.63 -13.30 -47.82
CA GLY A 48 18.69 -13.75 -48.70
C GLY A 48 19.72 -14.61 -47.98
N GLN A 49 20.45 -15.44 -48.72
CA GLN A 49 21.39 -16.41 -48.15
C GLN A 49 22.34 -15.75 -47.14
N ASP A 50 22.30 -16.25 -45.90
CA ASP A 50 23.09 -15.78 -44.77
C ASP A 50 22.99 -14.26 -44.47
N SER A 51 21.88 -13.62 -44.82
CA SER A 51 21.68 -12.17 -44.68
C SER A 51 21.81 -11.68 -43.23
N GLY A 52 21.48 -12.55 -42.28
CA GLY A 52 21.46 -12.30 -40.86
C GLY A 52 20.32 -11.39 -40.43
N SER A 53 19.94 -11.52 -39.16
CA SER A 53 18.90 -10.72 -38.52
C SER A 53 19.35 -10.15 -37.18
N ALA A 54 18.65 -9.11 -36.72
CA ALA A 54 18.84 -8.53 -35.41
C ALA A 54 17.48 -8.37 -34.69
N TYR A 55 17.37 -8.97 -33.52
CA TYR A 55 16.16 -8.98 -32.70
C TYR A 55 16.33 -8.04 -31.53
N THR A 56 15.36 -7.13 -31.38
CA THR A 56 15.31 -6.21 -30.25
C THR A 56 14.31 -6.70 -29.22
N PHE A 57 14.77 -6.93 -28.00
CA PHE A 57 13.92 -7.25 -26.85
C PHE A 57 13.96 -6.09 -25.87
N ILE A 58 12.79 -5.69 -25.37
CA ILE A 58 12.67 -4.66 -24.34
C ILE A 58 12.20 -5.34 -23.06
N LYS A 59 13.01 -5.27 -22.00
CA LYS A 59 12.58 -5.61 -20.65
C LYS A 59 11.63 -4.53 -20.16
N THR A 60 10.34 -4.79 -20.23
CA THR A 60 9.32 -3.98 -19.56
C THR A 60 9.21 -4.43 -18.10
N GLY A 61 9.24 -3.48 -17.17
CA GLY A 61 9.15 -3.76 -15.73
C GLY A 61 10.48 -3.86 -14.99
N GLU A 62 10.65 -2.90 -14.06
CA GLU A 62 11.51 -2.83 -12.86
C GLU A 62 11.99 -1.38 -12.61
N ASN A 63 11.96 -0.51 -13.62
CA ASN A 63 12.33 0.92 -13.49
C ASN A 63 11.14 1.89 -13.53
N GLU A 64 9.92 1.40 -13.77
CA GLU A 64 8.73 2.25 -13.63
C GLU A 64 8.41 2.43 -12.14
N PRO A 65 8.25 3.68 -11.67
CA PRO A 65 8.04 3.93 -10.26
C PRO A 65 6.68 3.36 -9.83
N THR A 66 6.67 2.58 -8.77
CA THR A 66 5.45 2.29 -8.03
C THR A 66 4.86 3.62 -7.56
N ILE A 67 3.58 3.84 -7.85
CA ILE A 67 2.86 5.07 -7.50
C ILE A 67 2.12 4.83 -6.18
N SER A 68 2.45 5.62 -5.16
CA SER A 68 1.69 5.73 -3.92
C SER A 68 0.81 6.98 -3.96
N ASP A 69 -0.51 6.78 -3.83
CA ASP A 69 -1.45 7.88 -3.71
C ASP A 69 -2.71 7.45 -2.95
N PHE A 70 -3.35 8.40 -2.26
CA PHE A 70 -4.59 8.16 -1.56
C PHE A 70 -5.41 9.42 -1.38
N THR A 71 -6.71 9.22 -1.18
CA THR A 71 -7.67 10.24 -0.79
C THR A 71 -8.28 9.92 0.57
N TRP A 72 -8.98 10.87 1.17
CA TRP A 72 -9.72 10.64 2.42
C TRP A 72 -11.13 11.22 2.35
N THR A 73 -12.05 10.62 3.11
CA THR A 73 -13.43 11.07 3.27
C THR A 73 -13.83 10.98 4.73
N PRO A 74 -14.48 12.04 5.30
CA PRO A 74 -14.93 13.27 4.64
C PRO A 74 -13.79 14.26 4.37
N SER A 75 -14.03 15.21 3.45
CA SER A 75 -13.05 16.26 3.09
C SER A 75 -12.74 17.25 4.23
N ASN A 76 -13.65 17.39 5.19
CA ASN A 76 -13.45 18.19 6.41
C ASN A 76 -13.70 17.33 7.66
N PRO A 77 -12.75 16.45 8.02
CA PRO A 77 -12.93 15.51 9.11
C PRO A 77 -12.91 16.20 10.48
N LYS A 78 -13.63 15.62 11.43
CA LYS A 78 -13.72 16.12 12.81
C LYS A 78 -13.24 15.08 13.82
N THR A 79 -12.93 15.52 15.03
CA THR A 79 -12.56 14.63 16.13
C THR A 79 -13.64 13.57 16.41
N ASN A 80 -13.20 12.36 16.76
CA ASN A 80 -14.04 11.18 17.00
C ASN A 80 -14.92 10.77 15.81
N GLN A 81 -14.61 11.26 14.61
CA GLN A 81 -15.24 10.82 13.37
C GLN A 81 -14.37 9.73 12.72
N THR A 82 -15.01 8.68 12.20
CA THR A 82 -14.34 7.72 11.33
C THR A 82 -14.03 8.37 9.98
N ILE A 83 -12.78 8.29 9.58
CA ILE A 83 -12.27 8.81 8.30
C ILE A 83 -11.85 7.60 7.46
N THR A 84 -12.37 7.53 6.25
CA THR A 84 -12.02 6.50 5.27
C THR A 84 -10.88 7.01 4.42
N PHE A 85 -9.80 6.24 4.33
CA PHE A 85 -8.66 6.45 3.46
C PHE A 85 -8.73 5.47 2.30
N ASP A 86 -8.66 5.99 1.07
CA ASP A 86 -8.79 5.21 -0.16
C ASP A 86 -7.55 5.39 -1.02
N ALA A 87 -6.72 4.34 -1.07
CA ALA A 87 -5.49 4.26 -1.86
C ALA A 87 -5.70 3.56 -3.22
N SER A 88 -6.93 3.43 -3.71
CA SER A 88 -7.24 2.69 -4.94
C SER A 88 -6.61 3.27 -6.21
N THR A 89 -6.12 4.51 -6.16
CA THR A 89 -5.35 5.15 -7.24
C THR A 89 -3.88 4.73 -7.26
N SER A 90 -3.36 4.12 -6.19
CA SER A 90 -2.01 3.55 -6.14
C SER A 90 -1.88 2.40 -7.15
N ASN A 91 -0.79 2.38 -7.91
CA ASN A 91 -0.58 1.36 -8.95
C ASN A 91 0.89 1.12 -9.26
N HIS A 92 1.14 0.05 -10.01
CA HIS A 92 2.40 -0.20 -10.70
C HIS A 92 2.07 -0.44 -12.18
N PRO A 93 2.66 0.29 -13.16
CA PRO A 93 2.26 0.22 -14.57
C PRO A 93 2.26 -1.17 -15.21
N ASN A 94 3.04 -2.10 -14.66
CA ASN A 94 3.23 -3.45 -15.17
C ASN A 94 3.14 -4.51 -14.06
N GLY A 95 2.31 -4.27 -13.05
CA GLY A 95 2.12 -5.17 -11.92
C GLY A 95 0.96 -4.76 -11.03
N SER A 96 0.95 -5.28 -9.81
CA SER A 96 -0.12 -5.06 -8.84
C SER A 96 0.45 -4.66 -7.49
N ILE A 97 -0.23 -3.76 -6.80
CA ILE A 97 0.03 -3.49 -5.38
C ILE A 97 -0.50 -4.66 -4.56
N THR A 98 0.33 -5.19 -3.67
CA THR A 98 0.02 -6.35 -2.84
C THR A 98 -0.13 -6.02 -1.36
N LEU A 99 0.42 -4.88 -0.92
CA LEU A 99 0.40 -4.46 0.48
C LEU A 99 0.27 -2.94 0.59
N TYR A 100 -0.56 -2.49 1.53
CA TYR A 100 -0.78 -1.09 1.90
C TYR A 100 -0.49 -0.97 3.39
N GLU A 101 0.51 -0.19 3.77
CA GLU A 101 0.91 0.02 5.16
C GLU A 101 0.72 1.49 5.52
N TRP A 102 0.13 1.75 6.68
CA TRP A 102 -0.20 3.10 7.14
C TRP A 102 0.60 3.44 8.39
N ASP A 103 1.24 4.60 8.37
CA ASP A 103 1.78 5.29 9.53
C ASP A 103 0.89 6.51 9.78
N TRP A 104 0.12 6.47 10.87
CA TRP A 104 -0.91 7.46 11.20
C TRP A 104 -0.36 8.71 11.89
N ASN A 105 0.88 8.66 12.38
CA ASN A 105 1.42 9.67 13.28
C ASN A 105 2.78 10.26 12.80
N ASN A 106 3.33 9.72 11.71
CA ASN A 106 4.62 10.06 11.10
C ASN A 106 5.82 9.89 12.06
N ASP A 107 5.83 8.82 12.85
CA ASP A 107 6.94 8.41 13.71
C ASP A 107 7.89 7.40 13.04
N GLY A 108 7.54 6.92 11.84
CA GLY A 108 8.31 5.95 11.07
C GLY A 108 7.97 4.49 11.39
N ILE A 109 7.00 4.24 12.27
CA ILE A 109 6.44 2.93 12.57
C ILE A 109 5.08 2.84 11.88
N TYR A 110 4.90 1.79 11.08
CA TYR A 110 3.62 1.54 10.40
C TYR A 110 2.71 0.75 11.34
N GLU A 111 1.59 1.33 11.74
CA GLU A 111 0.69 0.69 12.71
C GLU A 111 -0.31 -0.28 12.08
N GLU A 112 -0.58 -0.15 10.78
CA GLU A 112 -1.55 -1.00 10.10
C GLU A 112 -1.06 -1.48 8.73
N SER A 113 -1.51 -2.66 8.31
CA SER A 113 -1.19 -3.25 7.02
C SER A 113 -2.42 -3.96 6.45
N HIS A 114 -2.69 -3.74 5.16
CA HIS A 114 -3.84 -4.29 4.44
C HIS A 114 -3.45 -4.85 3.08
N THR A 115 -4.23 -5.81 2.59
CA THR A 115 -4.16 -6.29 1.20
C THR A 115 -5.19 -5.62 0.28
N THR A 116 -6.07 -4.79 0.85
CA THR A 116 -7.05 -3.97 0.13
C THR A 116 -6.71 -2.49 0.27
N PRO A 117 -7.04 -1.64 -0.72
CA PRO A 117 -6.60 -0.23 -0.75
C PRO A 117 -7.32 0.69 0.26
N THR A 118 -8.31 0.19 1.00
CA THR A 118 -9.11 1.00 1.92
C THR A 118 -8.75 0.74 3.38
N ALA A 119 -8.55 1.82 4.14
CA ALA A 119 -8.39 1.78 5.59
C ALA A 119 -9.29 2.81 6.27
N THR A 120 -9.48 2.69 7.58
CA THR A 120 -10.24 3.66 8.37
C THR A 120 -9.49 4.03 9.63
N HIS A 121 -9.51 5.31 9.99
CA HIS A 121 -8.87 5.81 11.20
C HIS A 121 -9.68 6.96 11.83
N SER A 122 -9.40 7.27 13.10
CA SER A 122 -10.02 8.40 13.80
C SER A 122 -9.09 8.97 14.85
N TRP A 123 -9.11 10.28 15.04
CA TRP A 123 -8.35 10.96 16.09
C TRP A 123 -9.29 11.64 17.09
N THR A 124 -8.84 11.75 18.34
CA THR A 124 -9.59 12.34 19.45
C THR A 124 -9.33 13.83 19.63
N GLN A 125 -8.19 14.32 19.14
CA GLN A 125 -7.76 15.70 19.25
C GLN A 125 -7.77 16.39 17.88
N ALA A 126 -8.12 17.68 17.85
CA ALA A 126 -8.03 18.48 16.64
C ALA A 126 -6.58 18.89 16.37
N GLY A 127 -6.20 18.98 15.11
CA GLY A 127 -4.83 19.25 14.70
C GLY A 127 -4.58 18.88 13.25
N ASN A 128 -3.31 19.00 12.84
CA ASN A 128 -2.85 18.56 11.53
C ASN A 128 -2.06 17.26 11.71
N TYR A 129 -2.53 16.18 11.08
CA TYR A 129 -1.91 14.87 11.16
C TYR A 129 -1.21 14.54 9.86
N SER A 130 0.09 14.27 9.90
CA SER A 130 0.81 13.77 8.71
C SER A 130 0.68 12.26 8.67
N VAL A 131 0.00 11.76 7.64
CA VAL A 131 -0.24 10.33 7.43
C VAL A 131 0.68 9.87 6.30
N ILE A 132 1.41 8.78 6.51
CA ILE A 132 2.22 8.15 5.48
C ILE A 132 1.54 6.85 5.03
N LEU A 133 1.33 6.73 3.72
CA LEU A 133 1.05 5.46 3.06
C LEU A 133 2.36 4.90 2.51
N ARG A 134 2.64 3.62 2.75
CA ARG A 134 3.61 2.83 2.00
C ARG A 134 2.88 1.74 1.22
N VAL A 135 3.14 1.65 -0.08
CA VAL A 135 2.64 0.56 -0.92
C VAL A 135 3.77 -0.35 -1.32
N THR A 136 3.51 -1.66 -1.40
CA THR A 136 4.45 -2.66 -1.90
C THR A 136 3.85 -3.37 -3.11
N ASP A 137 4.58 -3.43 -4.22
CA ASP A 137 4.15 -4.16 -5.42
C ASP A 137 4.39 -5.68 -5.30
N ASN A 138 3.97 -6.44 -6.31
CA ASN A 138 4.16 -7.89 -6.38
C ASN A 138 5.62 -8.33 -6.56
N ASN A 139 6.56 -7.40 -6.74
CA ASN A 139 7.99 -7.64 -6.83
C ASN A 139 8.73 -7.23 -5.54
N GLY A 140 8.00 -6.74 -4.53
CA GLY A 140 8.57 -6.25 -3.27
C GLY A 140 9.10 -4.81 -3.32
N VAL A 141 8.87 -4.08 -4.42
CA VAL A 141 9.26 -2.68 -4.57
C VAL A 141 8.28 -1.81 -3.78
N THR A 142 8.83 -0.88 -2.99
CA THR A 142 8.03 0.02 -2.15
C THR A 142 8.05 1.46 -2.63
N ASN A 143 6.95 2.18 -2.39
CA ASN A 143 6.87 3.62 -2.56
C ASN A 143 6.04 4.24 -1.42
N THR A 144 6.31 5.50 -1.07
CA THR A 144 5.63 6.20 0.02
C THR A 144 5.00 7.51 -0.42
N LYS A 145 3.88 7.85 0.21
CA LYS A 145 3.19 9.14 0.06
C LYS A 145 2.82 9.69 1.43
N THR A 146 3.15 10.95 1.67
CA THR A 146 2.75 11.68 2.89
C THR A 146 1.68 12.72 2.55
N ILE A 147 0.60 12.76 3.32
CA ILE A 147 -0.44 13.79 3.22
C ILE A 147 -0.76 14.32 4.62
N THR A 148 -0.96 15.64 4.73
CA THR A 148 -1.42 16.28 5.97
C THR A 148 -2.94 16.41 6.00
N ILE A 149 -3.56 15.82 7.01
CA ILE A 149 -5.00 15.82 7.23
C ILE A 149 -5.36 16.87 8.29
N PRO A 150 -6.10 17.93 7.94
CA PRO A 150 -6.59 18.91 8.90
C PRO A 150 -7.85 18.38 9.60
N LEU A 151 -7.79 18.25 10.93
CA LEU A 151 -8.93 17.85 11.76
C LEU A 151 -9.45 19.01 12.58
N ALA A 152 -10.76 19.26 12.48
CA ALA A 152 -11.47 20.21 13.34
C ALA A 152 -12.06 19.50 14.57
N ASN A 153 -12.41 20.25 15.62
CA ASN A 153 -13.20 19.70 16.71
C ASN A 153 -14.61 19.34 16.20
N ASN A 154 -15.12 18.17 16.61
CA ASN A 154 -16.55 17.92 16.49
C ASN A 154 -17.28 19.00 17.29
N PRO A 155 -18.40 19.58 16.81
CA PRO A 155 -19.15 20.53 17.62
C PRO A 155 -19.53 19.78 18.89
N THR A 156 -19.02 20.22 20.03
CA THR A 156 -19.53 19.73 21.29
C THR A 156 -21.01 20.10 21.29
N SER A 157 -21.91 19.12 21.31
CA SER A 157 -23.29 19.42 21.70
C SER A 157 -23.21 20.28 22.96
N PRO A 158 -24.00 21.37 23.06
CA PRO A 158 -24.06 22.14 24.29
C PRO A 158 -24.22 21.12 25.41
N LYS A 159 -23.29 21.09 26.37
CA LYS A 159 -23.53 20.32 27.60
C LYS A 159 -24.87 20.85 28.10
N THR A 160 -25.94 20.07 27.97
CA THR A 160 -27.18 20.36 28.69
C THR A 160 -26.75 20.44 30.16
N PRO A 161 -26.87 21.59 30.83
CA PRO A 161 -26.54 21.65 32.23
C PRO A 161 -27.50 20.71 32.98
N GLY A 162 -26.99 19.59 33.48
CA GLY A 162 -27.70 18.68 34.38
C GLY A 162 -28.33 17.45 33.71
N PHE A 163 -27.65 16.31 33.82
CA PHE A 163 -28.06 15.14 34.62
C PHE A 163 -26.95 14.10 34.49
N GLU A 164 -25.78 14.39 35.09
CA GLU A 164 -24.83 13.33 35.42
C GLU A 164 -25.53 12.44 36.45
N LEU A 165 -26.02 11.27 36.03
CA LEU A 165 -26.65 10.27 36.91
C LEU A 165 -25.55 9.55 37.72
N ILE A 166 -24.66 10.32 38.34
CA ILE A 166 -23.58 9.83 39.18
C ILE A 166 -24.05 9.91 40.64
N PHE A 167 -24.20 8.72 41.23
CA PHE A 167 -24.59 8.39 42.63
C PHE A 167 -26.08 8.15 42.96
N VAL A 168 -26.69 7.11 42.38
CA VAL A 168 -27.82 6.40 43.05
C VAL A 168 -27.35 5.21 43.90
N ILE A 169 -26.08 4.81 43.85
CA ILE A 169 -25.61 3.60 44.57
C ILE A 169 -25.18 3.87 46.03
N CYS A 170 -24.89 5.10 46.45
CA CYS A 170 -24.53 5.38 47.85
C CYS A 170 -25.73 5.60 48.80
N ALA A 171 -26.92 5.94 48.30
CA ALA A 171 -28.10 6.13 49.16
C ALA A 171 -28.79 4.82 49.57
N ILE A 172 -28.69 3.75 48.75
CA ILE A 172 -29.36 2.47 49.03
C ILE A 172 -28.57 1.65 50.06
N ALA A 173 -27.23 1.67 50.03
CA ALA A 173 -26.41 1.00 51.04
C ALA A 173 -26.59 1.61 52.45
N ALA A 174 -26.70 2.94 52.54
CA ALA A 174 -26.95 3.62 53.81
C ALA A 174 -28.34 3.30 54.40
N LEU A 175 -29.39 3.22 53.55
CA LEU A 175 -30.73 2.82 54.00
C LEU A 175 -30.78 1.36 54.48
N ILE A 176 -30.07 0.43 53.83
CA ILE A 176 -30.05 -0.99 54.24
C ILE A 176 -29.34 -1.18 55.60
N VAL A 177 -28.25 -0.45 55.85
CA VAL A 177 -27.53 -0.50 57.14
C VAL A 177 -28.37 0.12 58.28
N LEU A 178 -29.06 1.23 58.01
CA LEU A 178 -29.98 1.86 58.97
C LEU A 178 -31.20 0.97 59.28
N TRP A 179 -31.69 0.18 58.33
CA TRP A 179 -32.82 -0.73 58.52
C TRP A 179 -32.48 -2.00 59.33
N LYS A 180 -31.21 -2.45 59.33
CA LYS A 180 -30.76 -3.59 60.15
C LYS A 180 -30.50 -3.22 61.61
N LYS A 181 -30.02 -1.99 61.90
CA LYS A 181 -29.72 -1.55 63.28
C LYS A 181 -30.98 -1.31 64.12
N LYS A 182 -32.11 -0.97 63.51
CA LYS A 182 -33.37 -0.66 64.21
C LYS A 182 -34.21 -1.89 64.59
N ARG A 183 -33.82 -3.11 64.18
CA ARG A 183 -34.55 -4.37 64.45
C ARG A 183 -33.89 -5.31 65.47
N ASN A 184 -32.77 -4.90 66.07
CA ASN A 184 -32.02 -5.68 67.06
C ASN A 184 -31.95 -5.01 68.45
N VAL A 185 -32.97 -4.24 68.83
CA VAL A 185 -33.24 -3.83 70.23
C VAL A 185 -34.72 -4.02 70.49
#